data_AF-X1E5I8-F1
#
_entry.id   AF-X1E5I8-F1
#
_cell.length_a   1.000
_cell.length_b   1.000
_cell.length_c   1.000
_cell.angle_alpha   90.00
_cell.angle_beta   90.00
_cell.angle_gamma   90.00
#
_symmetry.space_group_name_H-M   'P 1'
#
loop_
_entity.id
_entity.type
_entity.pdbx_description
1 polymer ?
#
loop_
_entity_poly.entity_id
_entity_poly.type
_entity_poly.pdbx_seq_one_letter_code
_entity_poly.pdbx_strand_id
1 'polypeptide(L)' 'MIDEHWLFIGVFLVLAPIFGTLALIFTRLIAPKKPNPIKSQTYECGIETVGDTWVQFRIQYYIFALVF' A
#
# COMPACT_ATOMS: atom_id res chain seq x y z
N MET A 1 24.61 23.00 -14.67
CA MET A 1 23.36 23.66 -15.10
C MET A 1 22.29 22.60 -14.99
N ILE A 2 21.49 22.61 -13.92
CA ILE A 2 20.38 21.67 -13.75
C ILE A 2 19.20 22.31 -14.48
N ASP A 3 18.61 21.61 -15.44
CA ASP A 3 17.47 22.14 -16.19
C ASP A 3 16.26 22.27 -15.27
N GLU A 4 15.45 23.32 -15.48
CA GLU A 4 14.28 23.62 -14.65
C GLU A 4 13.29 22.44 -14.58
N HIS A 5 13.21 21.64 -15.64
CA HIS A 5 12.38 20.43 -15.70
C HIS A 5 12.81 19.36 -14.69
N TRP A 6 14.11 19.12 -14.53
CA TRP A 6 14.62 18.13 -13.57
C TRP A 6 14.42 18.59 -12.13
N LEU A 7 14.55 19.91 -11.89
CA LEU A 7 14.25 20.49 -10.59
C LEU A 7 12.76 20.33 -10.25
N PHE A 8 11.86 20.60 -11.20
CA PHE A 8 10.43 20.38 -11.03
C PHE A 8 10.11 18.92 -10.70
N ILE A 9 10.67 17.96 -11.45
CA ILE A 9 10.49 16.53 -11.18
C ILE A 9 10.98 16.17 -9.77
N GLY A 10 12.16 16.65 -9.36
CA GLY A 10 12.71 16.39 -8.04
C GLY A 10 11.83 16.92 -6.90
N VAL A 11 11.27 18.12 -7.06
CA VAL A 11 10.35 18.72 -6.09
C VAL A 11 9.06 17.89 -5.98
N PHE A 12 8.48 17.46 -7.11
CA PHE A 12 7.26 16.64 -7.10
C PHE A 12 7.49 15.24 -6.52
N LEU A 13 8.66 14.64 -6.79
CA LEU A 13 9.04 13.34 -6.24
C LEU A 13 9.09 13.35 -4.71
N VAL A 14 9.41 14.50 -4.09
CA VAL A 14 9.39 14.67 -2.63
C VAL A 14 8.00 15.10 -2.12
N LEU A 15 7.33 16.04 -2.79
CA LEU A 15 6.04 16.55 -2.33
C LEU A 15 4.92 15.51 -2.39
N ALA A 16 4.88 14.67 -3.42
CA ALA A 16 3.83 13.66 -3.59
C ALA A 16 3.73 12.66 -2.43
N PRO A 17 4.82 11.97 -2.00
CA PRO A 17 4.75 11.06 -0.85
C PRO A 17 4.50 11.80 0.47
N ILE A 18 4.98 13.04 0.63
CA ILE A 18 4.67 13.86 1.81
C ILE A 18 3.17 14.09 1.91
N PHE A 19 2.54 14.53 0.83
CA PHE A 19 1.10 14.79 0.80
C PHE A 19 0.29 13.54 1.14
N GLY A 20 0.60 12.40 0.52
CA GLY A 20 -0.06 11.12 0.82
C GLY A 20 0.13 10.68 2.28
N THR A 21 1.35 10.84 2.80
CA THR A 21 1.69 10.47 4.19
C THR A 21 0.99 11.37 5.21
N LEU A 22 0.89 12.68 4.94
CA LEU A 22 0.17 13.62 5.79
C LEU A 22 -1.30 13.24 5.94
N ALA A 23 -1.97 12.80 4.88
CA ALA A 23 -3.36 12.34 4.94
C ALA A 23 -3.52 11.10 5.86
N LEU A 24 -2.59 10.14 5.78
CA LEU A 24 -2.58 8.97 6.64
C LEU A 24 -2.31 9.33 8.11
N ILE A 25 -1.37 10.24 8.36
CA ILE A 25 -1.05 10.75 9.71
C ILE A 25 -2.27 11.45 10.31
N PHE A 26 -2.91 12.33 9.55
CA PHE A 26 -4.08 13.08 10.00
C PHE A 26 -5.22 12.13 10.39
N THR A 27 -5.48 11.11 9.56
CA THR A 27 -6.45 10.06 9.85
C THR A 27 -6.07 9.31 11.14
N ARG A 28 -4.80 8.94 11.32
CA ARG A 28 -4.32 8.23 12.52
C ARG A 28 -4.42 9.06 13.80
N LEU A 29 -4.35 10.39 13.70
CA LEU A 29 -4.47 11.31 14.84
C LEU A 29 -5.92 11.54 15.25
N ILE A 30 -6.83 11.70 14.29
CA ILE A 30 -8.23 12.08 14.55
C ILE A 30 -9.16 10.87 14.70
N ALA A 31 -8.88 9.77 14.01
CA ALA A 31 -9.80 8.63 14.00
C ALA A 31 -9.95 7.97 15.39
N PRO A 32 -11.17 7.52 15.74
CA PRO A 32 -11.41 6.81 17.00
C PRO A 32 -10.67 5.47 17.05
N LYS A 33 -9.88 5.25 18.10
CA LYS A 33 -9.08 4.04 18.29
C LYS A 33 -9.83 3.02 19.15
N LYS A 34 -10.57 2.11 18.51
CA LYS A 34 -11.33 1.03 19.18
C LYS A 34 -10.97 -0.35 18.59
N PRO A 35 -9.77 -0.89 18.89
CA PRO A 35 -9.39 -2.22 18.44
C PRO A 35 -10.29 -3.30 19.07
N ASN A 36 -10.66 -4.32 18.29
CA ASN A 36 -11.44 -5.46 18.75
C ASN A 36 -10.92 -6.70 17.98
N PRO A 37 -10.71 -7.85 18.63
CA PRO A 37 -10.26 -9.08 17.96
C PRO A 37 -11.09 -9.44 16.72
N ILE A 38 -12.41 -9.24 16.74
CA ILE A 38 -13.31 -9.51 15.61
C ILE A 38 -13.02 -8.53 14.45
N LYS A 39 -12.84 -7.24 14.75
CA LYS A 39 -12.52 -6.20 13.75
C LYS A 39 -11.12 -6.32 13.16
N SER A 40 -10.25 -7.05 13.84
CA SER A 40 -8.86 -7.30 13.41
C SER A 40 -8.68 -8.67 12.76
N GLN A 41 -9.78 -9.40 12.51
CA GLN A 41 -9.71 -10.63 11.72
C GLN A 41 -9.35 -10.30 10.27
N THR A 42 -8.66 -11.24 9.61
CA THR A 42 -8.21 -11.12 8.21
C THR A 42 -9.37 -10.92 7.24
N TYR A 43 -10.56 -11.45 7.56
CA TYR A 43 -11.75 -11.32 6.74
C TYR A 43 -12.98 -11.02 7.61
N GLU A 44 -13.80 -10.06 7.17
CA GLU A 44 -14.87 -9.48 7.99
C GLU A 44 -16.19 -10.26 7.90
N CYS A 45 -16.40 -11.10 6.89
CA CYS A 45 -17.70 -11.78 6.70
C CYS A 45 -17.87 -13.05 7.56
N GLY A 46 -16.99 -13.27 8.56
CA GLY A 46 -17.08 -14.41 9.49
C GLY A 46 -16.83 -15.78 8.87
N ILE A 47 -16.34 -15.83 7.63
CA ILE A 47 -15.89 -17.06 6.98
C ILE A 47 -14.42 -17.21 7.29
N GLU A 48 -14.07 -18.30 7.99
CA GLU A 48 -12.68 -18.63 8.26
C GLU A 48 -11.91 -18.80 6.95
N THR A 49 -10.70 -18.25 6.90
CA THR A 49 -9.82 -18.45 5.76
C THR A 49 -9.50 -19.94 5.63
N VAL A 50 -9.78 -20.52 4.47
CA VAL A 50 -9.53 -21.94 4.20
C VAL A 50 -8.29 -22.12 3.35
N GLY A 51 -7.43 -23.06 3.75
CA GLY A 51 -6.22 -23.42 3.01
C GLY A 51 -4.95 -22.71 3.49
N ASP A 52 -3.80 -23.20 3.03
CA ASP A 52 -2.50 -22.59 3.29
C ASP A 52 -2.36 -21.28 2.47
N THR A 53 -1.67 -20.30 3.04
CA THR A 53 -1.37 -19.03 2.34
C THR A 53 -0.19 -19.19 1.39
N TRP A 54 0.68 -20.17 1.65
CA TRP A 54 1.85 -20.48 0.82
C TRP A 54 1.50 -21.50 -0.26
N VAL A 55 0.75 -21.05 -1.26
CA VAL A 55 0.41 -21.84 -2.46
C VAL A 55 1.20 -21.38 -3.67
N GLN A 56 1.35 -22.29 -4.64
CA GLN A 56 1.97 -21.95 -5.91
C GLN A 56 1.07 -21.00 -6.72
N PHE A 57 1.48 -19.74 -6.80
CA PHE A 57 0.86 -18.79 -7.70
C PHE A 57 1.13 -19.18 -9.16
N ARG A 58 0.28 -18.69 -10.06
CA ARG A 58 0.40 -19.02 -11.47
C ARG A 58 1.73 -18.50 -12.03
N ILE A 59 2.47 -19.38 -12.72
CA ILE A 59 3.78 -19.05 -13.33
C ILE A 59 3.72 -17.89 -14.31
N GLN A 60 2.54 -17.58 -14.87
CA GLN A 60 2.39 -16.49 -15.83
C GLN A 60 2.84 -15.14 -15.27
N TYR A 61 2.61 -14.85 -13.97
CA TYR A 61 3.06 -13.59 -13.36
C TYR A 61 4.59 -13.43 -13.43
N TYR A 62 5.33 -14.52 -13.25
CA TYR A 62 6.78 -14.54 -13.36
C TYR A 62 7.25 -14.31 -14.80
N ILE A 63 6.61 -14.98 -15.77
CA ILE A 63 6.93 -14.80 -17.20
C ILE A 63 6.67 -13.35 -17.62
N PHE A 64 5.56 -12.74 -17.18
CA PHE A 64 5.28 -11.33 -17.43
C PHE A 64 6.38 -10.41 -16.87
N ALA A 65 6.85 -10.67 -15.65
CA ALA A 65 7.91 -9.88 -15.03
C ALA A 65 9.29 -10.03 -15.72
N LEU A 66 9.58 -11.18 -16.35
CA LEU A 66 10.81 -11.37 -17.12
C LEU A 66 10.78 -10.71 -18.51
N VAL A 67 9.59 -10.61 -19.10
CA VAL A 67 9.42 -10.03 -20.44
C VAL A 67 9.37 -8.50 -20.40
N PHE A 68 8.85 -7.93 -19.30
CA PHE A 68 8.83 -6.48 -19.05
C PHE A 68 10.23 -5.95 -18.71
#